data_AF-A0A936XIL7-F1
#
_entry.id   AF-A0A936XIL7-F1
#
_cell.length_a   1.000
_cell.length_b   1.000
_cell.length_c   1.000
_cell.angle_alpha   90.00
_cell.angle_beta   90.00
_cell.angle_gamma   90.00
#
_symmetry.space_group_name_H-M   'P 1'
#
loop_
_entity.id
_entity.type
_entity.pdbx_description
1 polymer ?
#
loop_
_entity_poly.entity_id
_entity_poly.type
_entity_poly.pdbx_seq_one_letter_code
_entity_poly.pdbx_strand_id
1 'polypeptide(L)'
;MASQLTATDNKKLPYRFSGKLVLRTPLWPLPDHTALLSPDEIFGIPQFKEALWLASPGLYEECMRWQDGLIKEPRELRKLHASLIKYFLRMSYRCTPFGLFSATGFLSWGSAQEPVILDPASWQRNTRLDMHFLCSLSTKLETIPAIRSRLLFFPNSSLYRLGQEIRYVEYKYEQGKRIYQISAAAKVITWNNF
;
A
#
# COMPACT_ATOMS: atom_id res chain seq x y z
N MET A 1 15.70 34.98 -26.08
CA MET A 1 14.81 36.06 -25.60
C MET A 1 13.62 35.41 -24.92
N ALA A 2 13.64 35.35 -23.59
CA ALA A 2 12.58 34.76 -22.78
C ALA A 2 11.44 35.78 -22.66
N SER A 3 10.27 35.47 -23.22
CA SER A 3 9.08 36.29 -23.05
C SER A 3 8.50 36.02 -21.66
N GLN A 4 8.72 36.99 -20.78
CA GLN A 4 8.10 37.13 -19.48
C GLN A 4 6.57 37.07 -19.64
N LEU A 5 5.93 36.08 -19.01
CA LEU A 5 4.51 36.16 -18.69
C LEU A 5 4.35 37.35 -17.74
N THR A 6 3.78 38.42 -18.27
CA THR A 6 3.50 39.67 -17.56
C THR A 6 2.52 39.40 -16.42
N ALA A 7 3.03 39.59 -15.20
CA ALA A 7 2.26 39.58 -13.97
C ALA A 7 1.34 40.81 -13.92
N THR A 8 0.08 40.63 -14.24
CA THR A 8 -0.99 41.56 -13.85
C THR A 8 -1.64 41.04 -12.56
N ASP A 9 -1.55 41.86 -11.51
CA ASP A 9 -2.16 41.69 -10.18
C ASP A 9 -1.88 40.38 -9.43
N ASN A 10 -0.61 40.13 -9.14
CA ASN A 10 -0.20 39.04 -8.26
C ASN A 10 -0.31 39.49 -6.78
N LYS A 11 -1.49 39.34 -6.16
CA LYS A 11 -1.52 39.07 -4.71
C LYS A 11 -0.58 37.88 -4.48
N LYS A 12 0.61 38.10 -3.94
CA LYS A 12 1.58 37.03 -3.63
C LYS A 12 0.83 35.95 -2.85
N LEU A 13 0.52 34.84 -3.52
CA LEU A 13 -0.12 33.72 -2.87
C LEU A 13 0.77 33.32 -1.68
N PRO A 14 0.22 33.09 -0.48
CA PRO A 14 1.02 32.71 0.70
C PRO A 14 1.59 31.28 0.59
N TYR A 15 1.41 30.63 -0.56
CA TYR A 15 1.82 29.26 -0.84
C TYR A 15 2.87 29.24 -1.94
N ARG A 16 3.81 28.30 -1.81
CA ARG A 16 4.80 27.98 -2.85
C ARG A 16 4.58 26.54 -3.28
N PHE A 17 4.60 26.31 -4.59
CA PHE A 17 4.61 24.95 -5.11
C PHE A 17 5.94 24.25 -4.75
N SER A 18 5.87 22.98 -4.38
CA SER A 18 7.05 22.11 -4.27
C SER A 18 7.76 22.07 -5.62
N GLY A 19 9.09 22.07 -5.65
CA GLY A 19 9.85 21.89 -6.91
C GLY A 19 9.66 20.52 -7.57
N LYS A 20 9.02 19.58 -6.87
CA LYS A 20 8.69 18.24 -7.35
C LYS A 20 7.18 17.99 -7.33
N LEU A 21 6.74 17.21 -8.29
CA LEU A 21 5.39 16.67 -8.43
C LEU A 21 5.38 15.19 -8.05
N VAL A 22 4.30 14.74 -7.44
CA VAL A 22 4.07 13.30 -7.22
C VAL A 22 3.28 12.76 -8.40
N LEU A 23 3.90 11.86 -9.16
CA LEU A 23 3.24 11.12 -10.23
C LEU A 23 2.60 9.87 -9.66
N ARG A 24 1.36 9.60 -10.07
CA ARG A 24 0.69 8.31 -9.87
C ARG A 24 0.09 7.90 -11.21
N THR A 25 0.42 6.70 -11.65
CA THR A 25 0.01 6.21 -12.97
C THR A 25 -0.45 4.75 -12.86
N PRO A 26 -1.47 4.33 -13.63
CA PRO A 26 -1.73 2.91 -13.85
C PRO A 26 -0.48 2.21 -14.39
N LEU A 27 -0.33 0.90 -14.12
CA LEU A 27 0.82 0.12 -14.60
C LEU A 27 0.64 -0.27 -16.08
N TRP A 28 -0.60 -0.48 -16.51
CA TRP A 28 -0.91 -0.88 -17.87
C TRP A 28 -1.44 0.31 -18.69
N PRO A 29 -1.06 0.46 -19.96
CA PRO A 29 -1.67 1.46 -20.83
C PRO A 29 -3.18 1.28 -20.93
N LEU A 30 -3.92 2.37 -21.19
CA LEU A 30 -5.34 2.23 -21.50
C LEU A 30 -5.49 1.35 -22.75
N PRO A 31 -6.22 0.23 -22.68
CA PRO A 31 -6.52 -0.54 -23.88
C PRO A 31 -7.38 0.30 -24.82
N ASP A 32 -7.15 0.15 -26.13
CA ASP A 32 -8.03 0.77 -27.12
C ASP A 32 -9.46 0.25 -26.92
N HIS A 33 -10.45 1.15 -26.97
CA HIS A 33 -11.86 0.84 -26.70
C HIS A 33 -12.44 -0.19 -27.67
N THR A 34 -11.74 -0.45 -28.78
CA THR A 34 -12.11 -1.39 -29.85
C THR A 34 -11.62 -2.83 -29.60
N ALA A 35 -10.69 -3.06 -28.67
CA ALA A 35 -10.09 -4.36 -28.39
C ALA A 35 -10.31 -4.76 -26.92
N LEU A 36 -11.52 -5.16 -26.57
CA LEU A 36 -11.78 -5.80 -25.28
C LEU A 36 -11.19 -7.21 -25.29
N LEU A 37 -10.11 -7.39 -24.53
CA LEU A 37 -9.53 -8.70 -24.28
C LEU A 37 -10.56 -9.61 -23.59
N SER A 38 -10.64 -10.85 -24.04
CA SER A 38 -11.38 -11.91 -23.37
C SER A 38 -10.79 -12.22 -21.98
N PRO A 39 -11.57 -12.82 -21.06
CA PRO A 39 -11.06 -13.27 -19.77
C PRO A 39 -9.79 -14.14 -19.87
N ASP A 40 -9.71 -15.01 -20.88
CA ASP A 40 -8.55 -15.87 -21.12
C ASP A 40 -7.31 -15.06 -21.55
N GLU A 41 -7.48 -14.09 -22.45
CA GLU A 41 -6.38 -13.21 -22.86
C GLU A 41 -5.91 -12.33 -21.71
N ILE A 42 -6.84 -11.77 -20.91
CA ILE A 42 -6.52 -10.98 -19.71
C ILE A 42 -5.72 -11.83 -18.73
N PHE A 43 -6.24 -13.02 -18.38
CA PHE A 43 -5.55 -13.88 -17.44
C PHE A 43 -4.22 -14.32 -18.03
N GLY A 44 -4.09 -14.51 -19.35
CA GLY A 44 -2.84 -14.87 -20.03
C GLY A 44 -1.67 -13.89 -19.83
N ILE A 45 -1.91 -12.62 -19.49
CA ILE A 45 -0.85 -11.60 -19.32
C ILE A 45 -0.03 -11.89 -18.04
N PRO A 46 1.28 -12.21 -18.14
CA PRO A 46 2.09 -12.59 -16.97
C PRO A 46 2.14 -11.53 -15.86
N GLN A 47 2.29 -10.26 -16.25
CA GLN A 47 2.34 -9.13 -15.31
C GLN A 47 1.01 -8.96 -14.56
N PHE A 48 -0.11 -9.21 -15.24
CA PHE A 48 -1.43 -9.14 -14.62
C PHE A 48 -1.67 -10.33 -13.69
N LYS A 49 -1.26 -11.56 -14.07
CA LYS A 49 -1.32 -12.74 -13.18
C LYS A 49 -0.58 -12.48 -11.88
N GLU A 50 0.65 -11.95 -11.96
CA GLU A 50 1.45 -11.63 -10.77
C GLU A 50 0.78 -10.54 -9.91
N ALA A 51 0.30 -9.46 -10.55
CA ALA A 51 -0.40 -8.39 -9.86
C ALA A 51 -1.66 -8.90 -9.13
N LEU A 52 -2.42 -9.78 -9.78
CA LEU A 52 -3.61 -10.40 -9.23
C LEU A 52 -3.27 -11.32 -8.05
N TRP A 53 -2.25 -12.17 -8.20
CA TRP A 53 -1.80 -13.07 -7.14
C TRP A 53 -1.42 -12.31 -5.87
N LEU A 54 -0.68 -11.21 -5.99
CA LEU A 54 -0.29 -10.39 -4.83
C LEU A 54 -1.46 -9.66 -4.17
N ALA A 55 -2.41 -9.19 -4.97
CA ALA A 55 -3.50 -8.36 -4.46
C ALA A 55 -4.71 -9.16 -3.96
N SER A 56 -4.98 -10.30 -4.56
CA SER A 56 -6.12 -11.15 -4.26
C SER A 56 -5.78 -12.62 -4.51
N PRO A 57 -5.01 -13.27 -3.61
CA PRO A 57 -4.63 -14.67 -3.74
C PRO A 57 -5.82 -15.60 -3.98
N GLY A 58 -6.92 -15.40 -3.25
CA GLY A 58 -8.13 -16.22 -3.42
C GLY A 58 -8.78 -16.08 -4.80
N LEU A 59 -8.78 -14.89 -5.40
CA LEU A 59 -9.27 -14.71 -6.77
C LEU A 59 -8.32 -15.36 -7.78
N TYR A 60 -7.01 -15.23 -7.58
CA TYR A 60 -6.02 -15.91 -8.40
C TYR A 60 -6.20 -17.44 -8.38
N GLU A 61 -6.41 -18.02 -7.19
CA GLU A 61 -6.68 -19.45 -7.02
C GLU A 61 -7.95 -19.89 -7.76
N GLU A 62 -9.04 -19.11 -7.68
CA GLU A 62 -10.26 -19.38 -8.45
C GLU A 62 -10.01 -19.30 -9.98
N CYS A 63 -9.18 -18.36 -10.44
CA CYS A 63 -8.79 -18.29 -11.85
C CYS A 63 -7.99 -19.52 -12.29
N MET A 64 -7.09 -20.03 -11.44
CA MET A 64 -6.37 -21.28 -11.71
C MET A 64 -7.32 -22.47 -11.81
N ARG A 65 -8.26 -22.61 -10.85
CA ARG A 65 -9.30 -23.66 -10.89
C ARG A 65 -10.15 -23.59 -12.15
N TRP A 66 -10.47 -22.38 -12.61
CA TRP A 66 -11.18 -22.17 -13.87
C TRP A 66 -10.35 -22.64 -15.08
N GLN A 67 -9.06 -22.29 -15.15
CA GLN A 67 -8.16 -22.74 -16.22
C GLN A 67 -7.99 -24.27 -16.24
N ASP A 68 -8.05 -24.92 -15.08
CA ASP A 68 -8.04 -26.38 -14.94
C ASP A 68 -9.40 -27.04 -15.28
N GLY A 69 -10.41 -26.25 -15.68
CA GLY A 69 -11.74 -26.74 -16.04
C GLY A 69 -12.58 -27.22 -14.84
N LEU A 70 -12.19 -26.85 -13.61
CA LEU A 70 -12.87 -27.26 -12.37
C LEU A 70 -14.10 -26.40 -12.05
N ILE A 71 -14.22 -25.22 -12.66
CA ILE A 71 -15.38 -24.33 -12.54
C ILE A 71 -16.19 -24.43 -13.82
N LYS A 72 -17.39 -25.01 -13.72
CA LYS A 72 -18.27 -25.26 -14.88
C LYS A 72 -19.62 -24.54 -14.79
N GLU A 73 -19.99 -24.07 -13.60
CA GLU A 73 -21.29 -23.44 -13.38
C GLU A 73 -21.30 -22.04 -14.03
N PRO A 74 -22.26 -21.73 -14.94
CA PRO A 74 -22.23 -20.48 -15.71
C PRO A 74 -22.36 -19.20 -14.88
N ARG A 75 -23.04 -19.23 -13.73
CA ARG A 75 -23.15 -18.07 -12.84
C ARG A 75 -21.85 -17.82 -12.08
N GLU A 76 -21.14 -18.85 -11.64
CA GLU A 76 -19.80 -18.77 -11.04
C GLU A 76 -18.78 -18.23 -12.04
N LEU A 77 -18.75 -18.77 -13.26
CA LEU A 77 -17.90 -18.28 -14.33
C LEU A 77 -18.13 -16.79 -14.62
N ARG A 78 -19.39 -16.35 -14.72
CA ARG A 78 -19.71 -14.92 -14.92
C ARG A 78 -19.21 -14.05 -13.76
N LYS A 79 -19.34 -14.50 -12.51
CA LYS A 79 -18.84 -13.76 -11.33
C LYS A 79 -17.32 -13.68 -11.31
N LEU A 80 -16.65 -14.78 -11.67
CA LEU A 80 -15.20 -14.86 -11.78
C LEU A 80 -14.69 -13.91 -12.86
N HIS A 81 -15.22 -14.00 -14.08
CA HIS A 81 -14.85 -13.14 -15.20
C HIS A 81 -15.11 -11.67 -14.90
N ALA A 82 -16.25 -11.33 -14.29
CA ALA A 82 -16.54 -9.96 -13.89
C ALA A 82 -15.53 -9.43 -12.86
N SER A 83 -15.09 -10.26 -11.91
CA SER A 83 -14.06 -9.88 -10.94
C SER A 83 -12.70 -9.71 -11.61
N LEU A 84 -12.32 -10.63 -12.50
CA LEU A 84 -11.08 -10.58 -13.28
C LEU A 84 -10.99 -9.28 -14.10
N ILE A 85 -12.05 -8.97 -14.86
CA ILE A 85 -12.14 -7.76 -15.67
C ILE A 85 -12.04 -6.51 -14.81
N LYS A 86 -12.67 -6.47 -13.62
CA LYS A 86 -12.54 -5.32 -12.70
C LYS A 86 -11.10 -5.09 -12.26
N TYR A 87 -10.33 -6.14 -11.99
CA TYR A 87 -8.91 -6.01 -11.66
C TYR A 87 -8.08 -5.56 -12.85
N PHE A 88 -8.38 -6.05 -14.06
CA PHE A 88 -7.69 -5.62 -15.27
C PHE A 88 -7.95 -4.13 -15.56
N LEU A 89 -9.22 -3.70 -15.51
CA LEU A 89 -9.58 -2.29 -15.64
C LEU A 89 -8.94 -1.44 -14.54
N ARG A 90 -8.75 -1.96 -13.33
CA ARG A 90 -7.98 -1.25 -12.28
C ARG A 90 -6.53 -1.02 -12.72
N MET A 91 -5.88 -2.01 -13.33
CA MET A 91 -4.50 -1.93 -13.83
C MET A 91 -4.30 -0.85 -14.89
N SER A 92 -5.36 -0.58 -15.67
CA SER A 92 -5.30 0.34 -16.82
C SER A 92 -5.88 1.72 -16.54
N TYR A 93 -6.91 1.85 -15.69
CA TYR A 93 -7.63 3.12 -15.51
C TYR A 93 -7.38 3.80 -14.16
N ARG A 94 -6.90 3.08 -13.14
CA ARG A 94 -6.85 3.62 -11.77
C ARG A 94 -5.43 3.93 -11.32
N CYS A 95 -5.12 5.21 -11.17
CA CYS A 95 -3.84 5.70 -10.64
C CYS A 95 -3.71 5.61 -9.09
N THR A 96 -4.64 4.97 -8.38
CA THR A 96 -4.54 4.82 -6.91
C THR A 96 -3.51 3.74 -6.55
N PRO A 97 -2.40 4.08 -5.85
CA PRO A 97 -1.32 3.16 -5.53
C PRO A 97 -1.83 1.88 -4.86
N PHE A 98 -1.66 0.72 -5.52
CA PHE A 98 -2.08 -0.57 -5.00
C PHE A 98 -1.34 -1.73 -5.67
N GLY A 99 -0.51 -2.44 -4.90
CA GLY A 99 0.25 -3.59 -5.39
C GLY A 99 1.00 -3.29 -6.68
N LEU A 100 0.92 -4.20 -7.63
CA LEU A 100 1.50 -4.04 -8.98
C LEU A 100 0.48 -3.49 -10.00
N PHE A 101 -0.60 -2.83 -9.58
CA PHE A 101 -1.58 -2.25 -10.52
C PHE A 101 -1.26 -0.82 -10.95
N SER A 102 -0.30 -0.17 -10.28
CA SER A 102 -0.01 1.25 -10.46
C SER A 102 1.42 1.54 -10.02
N ALA A 103 2.04 2.55 -10.62
CA ALA A 103 3.34 3.07 -10.22
C ALA A 103 3.22 4.46 -9.59
N THR A 104 4.20 4.79 -8.76
CA THR A 104 4.39 6.12 -8.18
C THR A 104 5.79 6.63 -8.45
N GLY A 105 5.92 7.91 -8.73
CA GLY A 105 7.21 8.54 -8.99
C GLY A 105 7.23 10.02 -8.66
N PHE A 106 8.36 10.66 -8.92
CA PHE A 106 8.51 12.10 -8.83
C PHE A 106 8.82 12.68 -10.20
N LEU A 107 8.25 13.84 -10.48
CA LEU A 107 8.57 14.64 -11.66
C LEU A 107 9.03 16.03 -11.24
N SER A 108 9.79 16.69 -12.10
CA SER A 108 10.10 18.11 -11.97
C SER A 108 9.14 18.93 -12.83
N TRP A 109 8.98 20.21 -12.50
CA TRP A 109 8.28 21.14 -13.38
C TRP A 109 9.04 21.32 -14.70
N GLY A 110 8.35 21.13 -15.82
CA GLY A 110 8.88 21.43 -17.15
C GLY A 110 8.81 22.93 -17.46
N SER A 111 9.66 23.38 -18.38
CA SER A 111 9.63 24.76 -18.92
C SER A 111 8.63 24.93 -20.07
N ALA A 112 8.12 23.83 -20.64
CA ALA A 112 7.18 23.80 -21.76
C ALA A 112 6.06 22.78 -21.50
N GLN A 113 4.97 22.87 -22.27
CA GLN A 113 3.84 21.93 -22.22
C GLN A 113 4.15 20.65 -23.00
N GLU A 114 5.19 19.94 -22.59
CA GLU A 114 5.56 18.66 -23.20
C GLU A 114 4.88 17.47 -22.49
N PRO A 115 4.49 16.43 -23.24
CA PRO A 115 3.94 15.22 -22.62
C PRO A 115 5.00 14.53 -21.76
N VAL A 116 4.57 14.01 -20.61
CA VAL A 116 5.42 13.17 -19.77
C VAL A 116 5.47 11.78 -20.38
N ILE A 117 6.64 11.39 -20.90
CA ILE A 117 6.88 10.04 -21.40
C ILE A 117 7.41 9.19 -20.23
N LEU A 118 6.70 8.11 -19.94
CA LEU A 118 7.10 7.14 -18.92
C LEU A 118 7.76 5.96 -19.61
N ASP A 119 8.98 5.64 -19.21
CA ASP A 119 9.70 4.45 -19.65
C ASP A 119 9.49 3.32 -18.63
N PRO A 120 8.76 2.24 -18.97
CA PRO A 120 8.60 1.09 -18.09
C PRO A 120 9.93 0.43 -17.69
N ALA A 121 11.00 0.55 -18.49
CA ALA A 121 12.31 0.01 -18.15
C ALA A 121 12.97 0.73 -16.95
N SER A 122 12.52 1.96 -16.65
CA SER A 122 12.97 2.73 -15.48
C SER A 122 12.27 2.34 -14.18
N TRP A 123 11.25 1.48 -14.23
CA TRP A 123 10.42 1.17 -13.07
C TRP A 123 11.12 0.21 -12.13
N GLN A 124 11.04 0.51 -10.83
CA GLN A 124 11.62 -0.31 -9.78
C GLN A 124 10.54 -0.86 -8.86
N ARG A 125 10.65 -2.15 -8.54
CA ARG A 125 9.80 -2.80 -7.55
C ARG A 125 10.35 -2.56 -6.15
N ASN A 126 9.52 -1.98 -5.28
CA ASN A 126 9.77 -1.95 -3.84
C ASN A 126 8.85 -2.96 -3.16
N THR A 127 9.40 -3.96 -2.48
CA THR A 127 8.63 -4.99 -1.77
C THR A 127 8.98 -4.96 -0.29
N ARG A 128 7.95 -4.98 0.54
CA ARG A 128 8.06 -5.06 2.00
C ARG A 128 7.23 -6.23 2.49
N LEU A 129 7.68 -6.81 3.59
CA LEU A 129 6.88 -7.78 4.31
C LEU A 129 5.63 -7.11 4.86
N ASP A 130 4.56 -7.88 4.93
CA ASP A 130 3.31 -7.44 5.53
C ASP A 130 3.54 -7.01 6.99
N MET A 131 2.92 -5.90 7.40
CA MET A 131 3.12 -5.35 8.73
C MET A 131 2.56 -6.25 9.82
N HIS A 132 1.46 -6.96 9.56
CA HIS A 132 0.92 -7.91 10.53
C HIS A 132 1.85 -9.11 10.70
N PHE A 133 2.43 -9.63 9.62
CA PHE A 133 3.49 -10.63 9.68
C PHE A 133 4.70 -10.14 10.50
N LEU A 134 5.23 -8.94 10.19
CA LEU A 134 6.39 -8.37 10.91
C LEU A 134 6.13 -8.19 12.40
N CYS A 135 4.97 -7.66 12.78
CA CYS A 135 4.58 -7.51 14.18
C CYS A 135 4.50 -8.87 14.88
N SER A 136 3.88 -9.86 14.24
CA SER A 136 3.74 -11.22 14.79
C SER A 136 5.10 -11.90 14.94
N LEU A 137 5.99 -11.72 13.98
CA LEU A 137 7.37 -12.21 14.03
C LEU A 137 8.15 -11.55 15.19
N SER A 138 8.04 -10.23 15.35
CA SER A 138 8.66 -9.51 16.48
C SER A 138 8.20 -10.09 17.82
N THR A 139 6.88 -10.21 18.03
CA THR A 139 6.32 -10.81 19.24
C THR A 139 6.81 -12.23 19.47
N LYS A 140 6.95 -13.04 18.41
CA LYS A 140 7.49 -14.40 18.53
C LYS A 140 8.96 -14.40 18.93
N LEU A 141 9.79 -13.54 18.34
CA LEU A 141 11.22 -13.41 18.67
C LEU A 141 11.43 -12.94 20.12
N GLU A 142 10.58 -12.05 20.62
CA GLU A 142 10.60 -11.58 22.01
C GLU A 142 10.39 -12.71 23.04
N THR A 143 9.75 -13.83 22.65
CA THR A 143 9.59 -14.99 23.54
C THR A 143 10.88 -15.79 23.74
N ILE A 144 11.91 -15.57 22.92
CA ILE A 144 13.17 -16.31 22.97
C ILE A 144 14.08 -15.66 24.03
N PRO A 145 14.44 -16.35 25.13
CA PRO A 145 15.18 -15.74 26.24
C PRO A 145 16.52 -15.12 25.81
N ALA A 146 17.25 -15.78 24.91
CA ALA A 146 18.54 -15.31 24.41
C ALA A 146 18.45 -14.03 23.55
N ILE A 147 17.30 -13.79 22.90
CA ILE A 147 17.03 -12.56 22.16
C ILE A 147 16.56 -11.48 23.13
N ARG A 148 15.57 -11.81 23.97
CA ARG A 148 14.95 -10.88 24.92
C ARG A 148 15.96 -10.21 25.84
N SER A 149 16.98 -10.94 26.29
CA SER A 149 18.04 -10.39 27.15
C SER A 149 18.93 -9.35 26.47
N ARG A 150 18.85 -9.21 25.14
CA ARG A 150 19.60 -8.25 24.32
C ARG A 150 18.75 -7.14 23.73
N LEU A 151 17.43 -7.15 23.97
CA LEU A 151 16.52 -6.12 23.47
C LEU A 151 16.56 -4.88 24.37
N LEU A 152 16.47 -3.71 23.74
CA LEU A 152 16.28 -2.44 24.43
C LEU A 152 14.78 -2.18 24.59
N PHE A 153 14.35 -1.88 25.82
CA PHE A 153 12.98 -1.51 26.13
C PHE A 153 12.90 -0.03 26.48
N PHE A 154 11.84 0.63 26.02
CA PHE A 154 11.56 2.03 26.31
C PHE A 154 10.15 2.15 26.91
N PRO A 155 9.90 3.14 27.79
CA PRO A 155 8.55 3.41 28.28
C PRO A 155 7.57 3.69 27.13
N ASN A 156 6.33 3.24 27.27
CA ASN A 156 5.27 3.54 26.30
C ASN A 156 5.07 5.05 26.20
N SER A 157 5.07 5.62 24.99
CA SER A 157 5.00 7.07 24.77
C SER A 157 3.65 7.70 25.15
N SER A 158 2.61 6.89 25.34
CA SER A 158 1.31 7.35 25.86
C SER A 158 1.27 7.47 27.39
N LEU A 159 2.39 7.20 28.06
CA LEU A 159 2.50 7.23 29.50
C LEU A 159 2.30 8.65 30.04
N TYR A 160 1.38 8.81 30.98
CA TYR A 160 1.17 10.04 31.75
C TYR A 160 0.86 9.73 33.21
N ARG A 161 1.07 10.72 34.07
CA ARG A 161 0.85 10.59 35.50
C ARG A 161 -0.53 11.11 35.89
N LEU A 162 -1.22 10.38 36.76
CA LEU A 162 -2.42 10.84 37.43
C LEU A 162 -2.37 10.48 38.91
N GLY A 163 -2.11 11.47 39.77
CA GLY A 163 -1.95 11.26 41.21
C GLY A 163 -0.79 10.31 41.55
N GLN A 164 -1.13 9.17 42.15
CA GLN A 164 -0.20 8.09 42.50
C GLN A 164 -0.13 6.96 41.45
N GLU A 165 -0.85 7.10 40.34
CA GLU A 165 -0.86 6.12 39.25
C GLU A 165 -0.09 6.63 38.04
N ILE A 166 0.41 5.66 37.27
CA ILE A 166 0.85 5.86 35.89
C ILE A 166 -0.22 5.26 34.98
N ARG A 167 -0.67 6.02 33.99
CA ARG A 167 -1.63 5.57 32.99
C ARG A 167 -1.00 5.55 31.61
N TYR A 168 -1.40 4.59 30.80
CA TYR A 168 -0.94 4.45 29.43
C TYR A 168 -1.99 3.73 28.59
N VAL A 169 -1.93 3.93 27.28
CA VAL A 169 -2.73 3.18 26.32
C VAL A 169 -2.00 1.87 26.02
N GLU A 170 -2.61 0.77 26.39
CA GLU A 170 -2.20 -0.56 25.95
C GLU A 170 -3.11 -1.09 24.86
N TYR A 171 -2.63 -2.10 24.15
CA TYR A 171 -3.48 -2.85 23.24
C TYR A 171 -3.30 -4.35 23.41
N LYS A 172 -4.35 -5.08 23.08
CA LYS A 172 -4.35 -6.55 22.99
C LYS A 172 -4.94 -6.98 21.66
N TYR A 173 -4.58 -8.18 21.23
CA TYR A 173 -5.19 -8.80 20.06
C TYR A 173 -6.29 -9.75 20.53
N GLU A 174 -7.53 -9.50 20.10
CA GLU A 174 -8.67 -10.40 20.28
C GLU A 174 -9.28 -10.69 18.91
N GLN A 175 -9.39 -11.98 18.55
CA GLN A 175 -9.92 -12.42 17.24
C GLN A 175 -9.26 -11.69 16.04
N GLY A 176 -7.95 -11.42 16.13
CA GLY A 176 -7.19 -10.73 15.09
C GLY A 176 -7.38 -9.21 15.02
N LYS A 177 -8.20 -8.63 15.91
CA LYS A 177 -8.39 -7.17 16.01
C LYS A 177 -7.61 -6.61 17.19
N ARG A 178 -7.02 -5.42 17.00
CA ARG A 178 -6.34 -4.70 18.06
C ARG A 178 -7.37 -3.91 18.87
N ILE A 179 -7.53 -4.26 20.14
CA ILE A 179 -8.39 -3.56 21.11
C ILE A 179 -7.49 -2.70 21.98
N TYR A 180 -7.85 -1.43 22.15
CA TYR A 180 -7.11 -0.47 22.96
C TYR A 180 -7.83 -0.25 24.29
N GLN A 181 -7.07 -0.18 25.38
CA GLN A 181 -7.59 0.19 26.68
C GLN A 181 -6.60 1.07 27.45
N ILE A 182 -7.13 1.88 28.36
CA ILE A 182 -6.29 2.62 29.30
C ILE A 182 -5.97 1.70 30.46
N SER A 183 -4.69 1.44 30.65
CA SER A 183 -4.17 0.70 31.80
C SER A 183 -3.62 1.65 32.84
N ALA A 184 -3.78 1.28 34.11
CA ALA A 184 -3.17 1.94 35.24
C ALA A 184 -2.19 0.99 35.92
N ALA A 185 -1.02 1.47 36.28
CA ALA A 185 -0.06 0.77 37.12
C ALA A 185 0.24 1.61 38.36
N ALA A 186 0.29 0.95 39.52
CA ALA A 186 0.75 1.58 40.74
C ALA A 186 2.20 2.05 40.55
N LYS A 187 2.53 3.22 41.09
CA LYS A 187 3.89 3.74 41.06
C LYS A 187 4.82 2.85 41.90
N VAL A 188 5.47 1.86 41.30
CA VAL A 188 6.65 1.23 41.90
C VAL A 188 7.82 2.18 41.66
N ILE A 189 8.19 2.94 42.69
CA ILE A 189 9.42 3.74 42.68
C ILE A 189 10.57 2.74 42.75
N THR A 190 11.21 2.46 41.63
CA THR A 190 12.64 2.12 41.51
C THR A 190 13.02 2.17 40.03
N TRP A 191 13.25 3.39 39.53
CA TRP A 191 14.09 3.61 38.36
C TRP A 191 15.49 3.93 38.87
N ASN A 192 16.28 2.90 39.15
CA ASN A 192 17.71 3.11 39.38
C ASN A 192 18.40 3.18 38.02
N ASN A 193 18.80 4.41 37.67
CA ASN A 193 19.87 4.84 36.76
C ASN A 193 20.13 4.01 35.48
N PHE A 194 19.96 4.68 34.33
CA PHE A 194 20.72 4.39 33.12
C PHE A 194 22.22 4.61 33.34
#